data_AF-H2KTK8-F1
#
_entry.id   AF-H2KTK8-F1
#
_cell.length_a   1.000
_cell.length_b   1.000
_cell.length_c   1.000
_cell.angle_alpha   90.00
_cell.angle_beta   90.00
_cell.angle_gamma   90.00
#
_symmetry.space_group_name_H-M   'P 1'
#
loop_
_entity.id
_entity.type
_entity.pdbx_description
1 polymer ?
#
loop_
_entity_poly.entity_id
_entity_poly.type
_entity_poly.pdbx_seq_one_letter_code
_entity_poly.pdbx_strand_id
1 'polypeptide(L)'
;NEMVDFVSQDCMEQLAAKCSWVHVLIPGQGDGDRDLPPNYTFPTMQQLGEAMGEVCDAMGLKQVVLFGEGAGANILARLAMIREDLVLGAVLIHCTGTAAGFAETIRDKLIGWKLNSIGMNPAAESYMLLHRFGSIGDASDEMEMRHALDRFRHSLREAINPRNLNKFIMSFMARTKIIEKVDLLRCPVLLITGSLGAHKPSVQRFYNALLQSARTDPDRLKHIELVQLDDVGNVLRGAPDKVADCLQYFIQGLGLASGIVNRRMSSTVRPFLRGRSLSMEEYDQPKGVSSCVFDKNRKYSTAVPEGDELEEYRA
;
A
#
# COMPACT_ATOMS: atom_id res chain seq x y z
N ASN A 1 -9.77 -1.55 -12.32
CA ASN A 1 -8.85 -0.55 -11.72
C ASN A 1 -8.58 -0.85 -10.24
N GLU A 2 -7.69 -1.80 -9.91
CA GLU A 2 -7.59 -2.34 -8.53
C GLU A 2 -7.18 -1.31 -7.45
N MET A 3 -6.31 -0.35 -7.77
CA MET A 3 -5.94 0.70 -6.80
C MET A 3 -7.12 1.62 -6.47
N VAL A 4 -8.00 1.90 -7.44
CA VAL A 4 -9.22 2.67 -7.24
C VAL A 4 -10.20 1.87 -6.39
N ASP A 5 -10.35 0.57 -6.70
CA ASP A 5 -11.19 -0.34 -5.95
C ASP A 5 -10.74 -0.44 -4.49
N PHE A 6 -9.42 -0.54 -4.23
CA PHE A 6 -8.84 -0.57 -2.89
C PHE A 6 -9.15 0.69 -2.08
N VAL A 7 -8.95 1.88 -2.66
CA VAL A 7 -9.24 3.16 -1.99
C VAL A 7 -10.73 3.33 -1.68
N SER A 8 -11.59 2.63 -2.42
CA SER A 8 -13.05 2.65 -2.23
C SER A 8 -13.56 1.67 -1.18
N GLN A 9 -12.70 0.83 -0.58
CA GLN A 9 -13.11 -0.11 0.46
C GLN A 9 -13.36 0.58 1.80
N ASP A 10 -14.19 -0.02 2.65
CA ASP A 10 -14.46 0.45 4.03
C ASP A 10 -13.16 0.56 4.85
N CYS A 11 -12.18 -0.29 4.53
CA CYS A 11 -10.87 -0.22 5.16
C CYS A 11 -10.14 1.11 4.86
N MET A 12 -10.50 1.83 3.81
CA MET A 12 -9.86 3.09 3.42
C MET A 12 -10.67 4.33 3.80
N GLU A 13 -11.92 4.20 4.25
CA GLU A 13 -12.87 5.30 4.46
C GLU A 13 -12.27 6.49 5.22
N GLN A 14 -11.65 6.25 6.38
CA GLN A 14 -11.11 7.34 7.21
C GLN A 14 -9.96 8.08 6.52
N LEU A 15 -9.11 7.35 5.78
CA LEU A 15 -7.99 7.94 5.06
C LEU A 15 -8.46 8.63 3.77
N ALA A 16 -9.42 8.03 3.07
CA ALA A 16 -10.09 8.60 1.91
C ALA A 16 -10.77 9.94 2.23
N ALA A 17 -11.38 10.06 3.41
CA ALA A 17 -12.01 11.31 3.87
C ALA A 17 -11.01 12.42 4.23
N LYS A 18 -9.73 12.09 4.46
CA LYS A 18 -8.69 13.04 4.92
C LYS A 18 -7.66 13.39 3.84
N CYS A 19 -7.56 12.59 2.79
CA CYS A 19 -6.59 12.77 1.72
C CYS A 19 -7.28 12.99 0.39
N SER A 20 -6.68 13.81 -0.48
CA SER A 20 -7.08 13.88 -1.89
C SER A 20 -6.32 12.81 -2.68
N TRP A 21 -7.06 12.01 -3.44
CA TRP A 21 -6.50 10.91 -4.22
C TRP A 21 -6.42 11.28 -5.69
N VAL A 22 -5.21 11.19 -6.24
CA VAL A 22 -4.95 11.42 -7.67
C VAL A 22 -4.58 10.09 -8.30
N HIS A 23 -5.51 9.51 -9.06
CA HIS A 23 -5.28 8.29 -9.80
C HIS A 23 -4.81 8.62 -11.22
N VAL A 24 -3.63 8.13 -11.58
CA VAL A 24 -3.07 8.34 -12.92
C VAL A 24 -3.22 7.08 -13.74
N LEU A 25 -3.86 7.19 -14.91
CA LEU A 25 -3.99 6.12 -15.87
C LEU A 25 -2.82 6.17 -16.86
N ILE A 26 -2.18 5.03 -17.07
CA ILE A 26 -1.10 4.88 -18.05
C ILE A 26 -1.72 4.87 -19.47
N PRO A 27 -1.08 5.48 -20.49
CA PRO A 27 -1.64 5.56 -21.84
C PRO A 27 -2.09 4.21 -22.39
N GLY A 28 -3.36 4.13 -22.82
CA GLY A 28 -3.95 2.93 -23.42
C GLY A 28 -4.28 1.81 -22.43
N GLN A 29 -4.16 2.05 -21.12
CA GLN A 29 -4.51 1.10 -20.06
C GLN A 29 -5.88 1.39 -19.41
N GLY A 30 -6.61 2.40 -19.88
CA GLY A 30 -7.98 2.68 -19.43
C GLY A 30 -8.95 1.61 -19.90
N ASP A 31 -9.99 1.37 -19.09
CA ASP A 31 -11.06 0.43 -19.44
C ASP A 31 -11.79 0.93 -20.70
N GLY A 32 -11.84 0.10 -21.74
CA GLY A 32 -12.46 0.44 -23.03
C GLY A 32 -11.60 1.33 -23.95
N ASP A 33 -10.32 1.53 -23.64
CA ASP A 33 -9.42 2.32 -24.48
C ASP A 33 -9.28 1.74 -25.90
N ARG A 34 -9.31 2.63 -26.89
CA ARG A 34 -9.04 2.28 -28.28
C ARG A 34 -7.56 1.95 -28.48
N ASP A 35 -7.27 1.27 -29.58
CA ASP A 35 -5.89 1.03 -30.01
C ASP A 35 -5.13 2.36 -30.10
N LEU A 36 -3.97 2.41 -29.44
CA LEU A 36 -3.02 3.49 -29.65
C LEU A 36 -2.61 3.52 -31.13
N PRO A 37 -2.31 4.71 -31.70
CA PRO A 37 -1.91 4.82 -33.09
C PRO A 37 -0.80 3.84 -33.49
N PRO A 38 -0.80 3.29 -34.73
CA PRO A 38 0.20 2.31 -35.16
C PRO A 38 1.65 2.81 -35.00
N ASN A 39 1.87 4.10 -35.24
CA ASN A 39 3.15 4.81 -35.11
C ASN A 39 3.39 5.38 -33.70
N TYR A 40 2.56 5.04 -32.71
CA TYR A 40 2.74 5.49 -31.34
C TYR A 40 3.96 4.81 -30.69
N THR A 41 4.97 5.61 -30.37
CA THR A 41 6.13 5.20 -29.57
C THR A 41 5.74 5.24 -28.10
N PHE A 42 5.59 4.06 -27.51
CA PHE A 42 5.19 3.95 -26.10
C PHE A 42 6.33 4.43 -25.18
N PRO A 43 6.04 5.26 -24.16
CA PRO A 43 7.06 5.83 -23.30
C PRO A 43 7.79 4.76 -22.49
N THR A 44 9.09 4.96 -22.27
CA THR A 44 9.89 4.13 -21.36
C THR A 44 9.44 4.31 -19.91
N MET A 45 9.78 3.37 -19.02
CA MET A 45 9.50 3.54 -17.58
C MET A 45 10.14 4.81 -17.00
N GLN A 46 11.26 5.26 -17.56
CA GLN A 46 11.91 6.51 -17.17
C GLN A 46 11.07 7.73 -17.56
N GLN A 47 10.65 7.79 -18.82
CA GLN A 47 9.77 8.86 -19.32
C GLN A 47 8.42 8.88 -18.61
N LEU A 48 7.87 7.72 -18.25
CA LEU A 48 6.66 7.68 -17.44
C LEU A 48 6.88 8.30 -16.04
N GLY A 49 8.02 8.05 -15.41
CA GLY A 49 8.37 8.67 -14.12
C GLY A 49 8.51 10.19 -14.21
N GLU A 50 9.16 10.67 -15.28
CA GLU A 50 9.28 12.11 -15.59
C GLU A 50 7.90 12.74 -15.82
N ALA A 51 7.07 12.10 -16.64
CA ALA A 51 5.71 12.55 -16.92
C ALA A 51 4.82 12.62 -15.66
N MET A 52 5.03 11.76 -14.66
CA MET A 52 4.28 11.90 -13.39
C MET A 52 4.63 13.20 -12.66
N GLY A 53 5.88 13.67 -12.76
CA GLY A 53 6.30 14.97 -12.23
C GLY A 53 5.61 16.12 -12.96
N GLU A 54 5.54 16.05 -14.29
CA GLU A 54 4.82 17.02 -15.12
C GLU A 54 3.32 17.06 -14.79
N VAL A 55 2.70 15.90 -14.52
CA VAL A 55 1.30 15.83 -14.08
C VAL A 55 1.12 16.55 -12.74
N CYS A 56 2.02 16.35 -11.78
CA CYS A 56 1.97 17.06 -10.51
C CYS A 56 2.13 18.57 -10.67
N ASP A 57 3.07 19.02 -11.52
CA ASP A 57 3.29 20.44 -11.81
C ASP A 57 2.07 21.06 -12.50
N ALA A 58 1.49 20.38 -13.49
CA ALA A 58 0.29 20.83 -14.20
C ALA A 58 -0.94 20.94 -13.27
N MET A 59 -1.02 20.10 -12.25
CA MET A 59 -2.04 20.16 -11.20
C MET A 59 -1.72 21.17 -10.08
N GLY A 60 -0.53 21.79 -10.09
CA GLY A 60 -0.09 22.70 -9.05
C GLY A 60 0.16 22.04 -7.69
N LEU A 61 0.48 20.74 -7.68
CA LEU A 61 0.75 19.99 -6.46
C LEU A 61 2.12 20.39 -5.91
N LYS A 62 2.18 20.75 -4.62
CA LYS A 62 3.43 21.14 -3.95
C LYS A 62 4.15 19.97 -3.29
N GLN A 63 3.37 19.02 -2.78
CA GLN A 63 3.86 17.88 -2.02
C GLN A 63 2.92 16.69 -2.26
N VAL A 64 3.48 15.49 -2.42
CA VAL A 64 2.72 14.26 -2.64
C VAL A 64 3.30 13.10 -1.84
N VAL A 65 2.42 12.18 -1.44
CA VAL A 65 2.81 10.85 -0.97
C VAL A 65 2.51 9.87 -2.09
N LEU A 66 3.51 9.10 -2.50
CA LEU A 66 3.38 8.16 -3.61
C LEU A 66 2.84 6.83 -3.10
N PHE A 67 1.86 6.28 -3.79
CA PHE A 67 1.30 4.96 -3.51
C PHE A 67 1.13 4.18 -4.80
N GLY A 68 1.89 3.10 -4.97
CA GLY A 68 1.88 2.35 -6.22
C GLY A 68 2.20 0.88 -6.03
N GLU A 69 1.79 0.09 -7.02
CA GLU A 69 1.95 -1.37 -7.03
C GLU A 69 2.67 -1.83 -8.32
N GLY A 70 3.60 -2.78 -8.19
CA GLY A 70 4.25 -3.46 -9.31
C GLY A 70 4.94 -2.50 -10.28
N ALA A 71 4.44 -2.43 -11.52
CA ALA A 71 4.95 -1.50 -12.52
C ALA A 71 4.71 -0.03 -12.14
N GLY A 72 3.55 0.28 -11.55
CA GLY A 72 3.25 1.61 -11.02
C GLY A 72 4.21 1.99 -9.88
N ALA A 73 4.53 1.06 -8.99
CA ALA A 73 5.54 1.29 -7.96
C ALA A 73 6.93 1.60 -8.55
N ASN A 74 7.34 0.93 -9.65
CA ASN A 74 8.59 1.24 -10.33
C ASN A 74 8.59 2.64 -10.95
N ILE A 75 7.49 3.06 -11.57
CA ILE A 75 7.32 4.40 -12.16
C ILE A 75 7.39 5.46 -11.05
N LEU A 76 6.66 5.27 -9.95
CA LEU A 76 6.65 6.21 -8.82
C LEU A 76 7.99 6.26 -8.09
N ALA A 77 8.71 5.14 -7.98
CA ALA A 77 10.07 5.15 -7.44
C ALA A 77 11.01 6.03 -8.29
N ARG A 78 10.84 6.05 -9.62
CA ARG A 78 11.61 6.95 -10.49
C ARG A 78 11.23 8.41 -10.29
N LEU A 79 9.95 8.72 -10.15
CA LEU A 79 9.51 10.07 -9.79
C LEU A 79 10.18 10.53 -8.49
N ALA A 80 10.15 9.69 -7.46
CA ALA A 80 10.78 9.99 -6.17
C ALA A 80 12.30 10.19 -6.25
N MET A 81 12.98 9.52 -7.19
CA MET A 81 14.41 9.74 -7.46
C MET A 81 14.71 11.04 -8.22
N ILE A 82 13.71 11.62 -8.91
CA ILE A 82 13.89 12.82 -9.76
C ILE A 82 13.44 14.08 -9.02
N ARG A 83 12.34 14.01 -8.27
CA ARG A 83 11.65 15.15 -7.65
C ARG A 83 11.61 15.03 -6.12
N GLU A 84 12.78 15.09 -5.50
CA GLU A 84 12.91 15.13 -4.03
C GLU A 84 12.20 16.36 -3.42
N ASP A 85 12.06 17.45 -4.17
CA ASP A 85 11.34 18.67 -3.78
C ASP A 85 9.83 18.46 -3.61
N LEU A 86 9.28 17.47 -4.32
CA LEU A 86 7.84 17.20 -4.42
C LEU A 86 7.41 16.01 -3.55
N VAL A 87 8.27 15.01 -3.37
CA VAL A 87 7.87 13.72 -2.81
C VAL A 87 8.17 13.63 -1.31
N LEU A 88 7.12 13.55 -0.49
CA LEU A 88 7.22 13.39 0.96
C LEU A 88 7.54 11.98 1.42
N GLY A 89 7.18 10.98 0.62
CA GLY A 89 7.39 9.57 0.93
C GLY A 89 6.75 8.67 -0.11
N ALA A 90 7.18 7.41 -0.14
CA ALA A 90 6.71 6.44 -1.13
C ALA A 90 6.35 5.09 -0.49
N VAL A 91 5.10 4.67 -0.67
CA VAL A 91 4.61 3.33 -0.34
C VAL A 91 4.57 2.51 -1.63
N LEU A 92 5.46 1.51 -1.71
CA LEU A 92 5.75 0.77 -2.93
C LEU A 92 5.44 -0.72 -2.74
N ILE A 93 4.30 -1.16 -3.26
CA ILE A 93 3.84 -2.54 -3.18
C ILE A 93 4.45 -3.37 -4.32
N HIS A 94 5.03 -4.53 -4.00
CA HIS A 94 5.64 -5.45 -4.99
C HIS A 94 6.63 -4.78 -5.94
N CYS A 95 7.30 -3.72 -5.50
CA CYS A 95 8.21 -2.95 -6.35
C CYS A 95 9.46 -3.76 -6.71
N THR A 96 9.84 -3.71 -7.99
CA THR A 96 11.03 -4.40 -8.49
C THR A 96 12.07 -3.40 -8.97
N GLY A 97 13.25 -3.40 -8.32
CA GLY A 97 14.37 -2.51 -8.68
C GLY A 97 15.28 -3.04 -9.78
N THR A 98 15.18 -4.33 -10.10
CA THR A 98 16.02 -5.04 -11.08
C THR A 98 15.19 -5.57 -12.24
N ALA A 99 15.83 -5.73 -13.41
CA ALA A 99 15.26 -6.46 -14.55
C ALA A 99 15.33 -7.99 -14.39
N ALA A 100 16.28 -8.52 -13.58
CA ALA A 100 16.61 -9.94 -13.58
C ALA A 100 15.52 -10.86 -12.98
N GLY A 101 15.35 -12.04 -13.60
CA GLY A 101 14.62 -13.20 -13.10
C GLY A 101 13.22 -13.35 -13.68
N PHE A 102 12.30 -12.46 -13.30
CA PHE A 102 10.89 -12.60 -13.68
C PHE A 102 10.59 -11.98 -15.06
N ALA A 103 11.22 -10.85 -15.38
CA ALA A 103 11.01 -10.12 -16.63
C ALA A 103 11.41 -10.94 -17.87
N GLU A 104 12.51 -11.69 -17.77
CA GLU A 104 13.03 -12.54 -18.83
C GLU A 104 12.06 -13.70 -19.12
N THR A 105 11.54 -14.35 -18.09
CA THR A 105 10.51 -15.40 -18.25
C THR A 105 9.21 -14.87 -18.84
N ILE A 106 8.81 -13.63 -18.54
CA ILE A 106 7.65 -13.03 -19.22
C ILE A 106 7.97 -12.77 -20.69
N ARG A 107 9.14 -12.16 -20.99
CA ARG A 107 9.53 -11.77 -22.34
C ARG A 107 9.49 -12.96 -23.30
N ASP A 108 10.06 -14.09 -22.90
CA ASP A 108 10.10 -15.29 -23.73
C ASP A 108 8.69 -15.83 -23.99
N LYS A 109 7.81 -15.81 -22.98
CA LYS A 109 6.42 -16.26 -23.12
C LYS A 109 5.56 -15.26 -23.91
N LEU A 110 5.81 -13.96 -23.79
CA LEU A 110 5.15 -12.89 -24.52
C LEU A 110 5.39 -12.96 -26.03
N ILE A 111 6.64 -13.24 -26.42
CA ILE A 111 7.00 -13.49 -27.81
C ILE A 111 6.17 -14.67 -28.36
N GLY A 112 5.93 -15.70 -27.54
CA GLY A 112 5.03 -16.81 -27.86
C GLY A 112 3.55 -16.44 -27.95
N TRP A 113 3.08 -15.45 -27.18
CA TRP A 113 1.65 -15.11 -27.09
C TRP A 113 1.12 -14.25 -28.23
N LYS A 114 1.98 -13.58 -29.00
CA LYS A 114 1.55 -12.77 -30.16
C LYS A 114 0.39 -11.81 -29.83
N LEU A 115 0.38 -11.18 -28.65
CA LEU A 115 -0.69 -10.29 -28.19
C LEU A 115 -1.02 -9.16 -29.19
N ASN A 116 -0.02 -8.72 -29.97
CA ASN A 116 -0.20 -7.71 -31.01
C ASN A 116 -0.94 -8.20 -32.27
N SER A 117 -0.96 -9.51 -32.56
CA SER A 117 -1.58 -10.06 -33.77
C SER A 117 -2.76 -11.00 -33.49
N ILE A 118 -2.80 -11.68 -32.34
CA ILE A 118 -3.84 -12.66 -31.97
C ILE A 118 -4.79 -12.07 -30.90
N GLY A 119 -4.38 -11.03 -30.16
CA GLY A 119 -5.15 -10.50 -29.03
C GLY A 119 -4.96 -11.33 -27.75
N MET A 120 -5.86 -11.15 -26.78
CA MET A 120 -5.80 -11.86 -25.50
C MET A 120 -6.05 -13.36 -25.72
N ASN A 121 -5.07 -14.21 -25.37
CA ASN A 121 -5.19 -15.66 -25.51
C ASN A 121 -5.15 -16.36 -24.12
N PRO A 122 -5.62 -17.62 -24.01
CA PRO A 122 -5.70 -18.32 -22.72
C PRO A 122 -4.35 -18.49 -22.00
N ALA A 123 -3.24 -18.57 -22.74
CA ALA A 123 -1.89 -18.72 -22.17
C ALA A 123 -1.37 -17.40 -21.56
N ALA A 124 -1.62 -16.27 -22.24
CA ALA A 124 -1.32 -14.93 -21.74
C ALA A 124 -2.18 -14.61 -20.51
N GLU A 125 -3.47 -14.95 -20.55
CA GLU A 125 -4.40 -14.81 -19.43
C GLU A 125 -3.93 -15.61 -18.20
N SER A 126 -3.65 -16.91 -18.38
CA SER A 126 -3.19 -17.79 -17.30
C SER A 126 -1.87 -17.31 -16.68
N TYR A 127 -0.99 -16.73 -17.49
CA TYR A 127 0.26 -16.19 -16.98
C TYR A 127 0.08 -14.88 -16.22
N MET A 128 -0.75 -13.95 -16.71
CA MET A 128 -1.04 -12.70 -15.98
C MET A 128 -1.74 -12.98 -14.65
N LEU A 129 -2.57 -14.03 -14.61
CA LEU A 129 -3.14 -14.54 -13.37
C LEU A 129 -2.07 -15.03 -12.40
N LEU A 130 -1.14 -15.87 -12.87
CA LEU A 130 -0.01 -16.33 -12.05
C LEU A 130 0.84 -15.15 -11.55
N HIS A 131 1.09 -14.16 -12.41
CA HIS A 131 1.82 -12.94 -12.04
C HIS A 131 1.11 -12.17 -10.92
N ARG A 132 -0.21 -12.00 -11.04
CA ARG A 132 -1.01 -11.19 -10.12
C ARG A 132 -1.27 -11.90 -8.79
N PHE A 133 -1.59 -13.18 -8.83
CA PHE A 133 -2.08 -13.92 -7.67
C PHE A 133 -1.07 -14.91 -7.08
N GLY A 134 0.04 -15.18 -7.77
CA GLY A 134 0.97 -16.23 -7.36
C GLY A 134 0.40 -17.64 -7.61
N SER A 135 0.95 -18.64 -6.93
CA SER A 135 0.49 -20.02 -7.05
C SER A 135 -0.87 -20.18 -6.39
N ILE A 136 -1.86 -20.68 -7.13
CA ILE A 136 -3.29 -20.70 -6.75
C ILE A 136 -3.59 -21.71 -5.61
N GLY A 137 -2.63 -22.57 -5.25
CA GLY A 137 -2.86 -23.72 -4.37
C GLY A 137 -2.93 -23.45 -2.86
N ASP A 138 -2.46 -22.29 -2.37
CA ASP A 138 -2.12 -22.13 -0.94
C ASP A 138 -2.90 -21.03 -0.20
N ALA A 139 -3.98 -20.48 -0.79
CA ALA A 139 -4.76 -19.41 -0.15
C ALA A 139 -5.93 -19.98 0.69
N SER A 140 -6.10 -19.47 1.90
CA SER A 140 -7.08 -19.92 2.90
C SER A 140 -8.55 -19.62 2.57
N ASP A 141 -8.83 -18.83 1.53
CA ASP A 141 -10.19 -18.42 1.14
C ASP A 141 -10.46 -18.66 -0.35
N GLU A 142 -10.85 -19.90 -0.68
CA GLU A 142 -11.00 -20.38 -2.05
C GLU A 142 -12.10 -19.64 -2.84
N MET A 143 -13.17 -19.19 -2.16
CA MET A 143 -14.31 -18.53 -2.81
C MET A 143 -14.01 -17.09 -3.23
N GLU A 144 -13.44 -16.29 -2.32
CA GLU A 144 -13.06 -14.90 -2.64
C GLU A 144 -11.95 -14.85 -3.69
N MET A 145 -11.00 -15.80 -3.62
CA MET A 145 -9.97 -15.95 -4.63
C MET A 145 -10.58 -16.28 -6.00
N ARG A 146 -11.52 -17.23 -6.09
CA ARG A 146 -12.21 -17.56 -7.35
C ARG A 146 -12.94 -16.36 -7.93
N HIS A 147 -13.70 -15.63 -7.11
CA HIS A 147 -14.37 -14.40 -7.54
C HIS A 147 -13.37 -13.33 -8.01
N ALA A 148 -12.26 -13.18 -7.29
CA ALA A 148 -11.20 -12.24 -7.66
C ALA A 148 -10.56 -12.60 -9.01
N LEU A 149 -10.37 -13.89 -9.23
CA LEU A 149 -9.77 -14.47 -10.41
C LEU A 149 -10.70 -14.31 -11.63
N ASP A 150 -11.99 -14.61 -11.47
CA ASP A 150 -12.99 -14.44 -12.53
C ASP A 150 -13.19 -12.97 -12.92
N ARG A 151 -13.22 -12.05 -11.94
CA ARG A 151 -13.24 -10.61 -12.22
C ARG A 151 -12.03 -10.16 -13.02
N PHE A 152 -10.84 -10.65 -12.67
CA PHE A 152 -9.62 -10.29 -13.39
C PHE A 152 -9.61 -10.88 -14.80
N ARG A 153 -10.05 -12.13 -14.98
CA ARG A 153 -10.23 -12.74 -16.31
C ARG A 153 -11.17 -11.93 -17.19
N HIS A 154 -12.31 -11.52 -16.64
CA HIS A 154 -13.28 -10.70 -17.36
C HIS A 154 -12.67 -9.35 -17.76
N SER A 155 -11.98 -8.67 -16.85
CA SER A 155 -11.28 -7.42 -17.14
C SER A 155 -10.21 -7.58 -18.23
N LEU A 156 -9.42 -8.66 -18.21
CA LEU A 156 -8.43 -8.95 -19.24
C LEU A 156 -9.02 -9.21 -20.62
N ARG A 157 -10.25 -9.73 -20.69
CA ARG A 157 -10.92 -10.07 -21.95
C ARG A 157 -11.71 -8.91 -22.53
N GLU A 158 -12.39 -8.14 -21.67
CA GLU A 158 -13.41 -7.18 -22.12
C GLU A 158 -13.07 -5.72 -21.83
N ALA A 159 -12.25 -5.44 -20.81
CA ALA A 159 -11.96 -4.06 -20.40
C ALA A 159 -10.61 -3.57 -20.94
N ILE A 160 -9.57 -4.40 -20.86
CA ILE A 160 -8.20 -3.99 -21.19
C ILE A 160 -7.88 -4.25 -22.65
N ASN A 161 -7.40 -3.22 -23.36
CA ASN A 161 -6.94 -3.35 -24.72
C ASN A 161 -5.64 -4.19 -24.80
N PRO A 162 -5.64 -5.37 -25.46
CA PRO A 162 -4.49 -6.27 -25.47
C PRO A 162 -3.28 -5.72 -26.25
N ARG A 163 -3.51 -4.88 -27.28
CA ARG A 163 -2.43 -4.29 -28.09
C ARG A 163 -1.72 -3.18 -27.32
N ASN A 164 -2.47 -2.36 -26.62
CA ASN A 164 -1.92 -1.32 -25.74
C ASN A 164 -1.21 -1.95 -24.54
N LEU A 165 -1.81 -2.97 -23.91
CA LEU A 165 -1.20 -3.74 -22.84
C LEU A 165 0.15 -4.33 -23.28
N ASN A 166 0.21 -4.90 -24.48
CA ASN A 166 1.47 -5.41 -25.03
C ASN A 166 2.55 -4.31 -25.12
N LYS A 167 2.20 -3.10 -25.58
CA LYS A 167 3.14 -1.96 -25.60
C LYS A 167 3.64 -1.60 -24.19
N PHE A 168 2.76 -1.57 -23.20
CA PHE A 168 3.12 -1.29 -21.81
C PHE A 168 4.04 -2.35 -21.23
N ILE A 169 3.72 -3.64 -21.41
CA ILE A 169 4.56 -4.72 -20.91
C ILE A 169 5.94 -4.69 -21.56
N MET A 170 6.03 -4.45 -22.88
CA MET A 170 7.31 -4.32 -23.57
C MET A 170 8.18 -3.19 -22.99
N SER A 171 7.56 -2.04 -22.70
CA SER A 171 8.25 -0.93 -22.03
C SER A 171 8.72 -1.31 -20.62
N PHE A 172 7.89 -2.02 -19.85
CA PHE A 172 8.27 -2.48 -18.51
C PHE A 172 9.39 -3.53 -18.55
N MET A 173 9.42 -4.42 -19.54
CA MET A 173 10.50 -5.40 -19.72
C MET A 173 11.82 -4.74 -20.14
N ALA A 174 11.75 -3.67 -20.93
CA ALA A 174 12.91 -2.88 -21.36
C ALA A 174 13.42 -1.88 -20.29
N ARG A 175 12.85 -1.89 -19.08
CA ARG A 175 13.18 -0.91 -18.03
C ARG A 175 14.64 -0.98 -17.62
N THR A 176 15.21 0.20 -17.35
CA THR A 176 16.54 0.32 -16.73
C THR A 176 16.49 -0.09 -15.25
N LYS A 177 17.60 -0.60 -14.72
CA LYS A 177 17.71 -1.02 -13.32
C LYS A 177 17.79 0.22 -12.42
N ILE A 178 16.80 0.42 -11.56
CA ILE A 178 16.81 1.55 -10.60
C ILE A 178 17.62 1.21 -9.34
N ILE A 179 17.93 -0.07 -9.10
CA ILE A 179 18.75 -0.51 -7.96
C ILE A 179 20.15 0.10 -7.98
N GLU A 180 20.69 0.41 -9.17
CA GLU A 180 22.03 0.98 -9.36
C GLU A 180 22.08 2.48 -9.00
N LYS A 181 20.90 3.13 -8.88
CA LYS A 181 20.75 4.55 -8.56
C LYS A 181 19.90 4.76 -7.31
N VAL A 182 19.88 3.76 -6.44
CA VAL A 182 19.02 3.74 -5.24
C VAL A 182 19.37 4.84 -4.23
N ASP A 183 20.59 5.40 -4.31
CA ASP A 183 21.03 6.56 -3.52
C ASP A 183 20.21 7.84 -3.79
N LEU A 184 19.56 7.91 -4.95
CA LEU A 184 18.67 9.02 -5.33
C LEU A 184 17.29 8.91 -4.68
N LEU A 185 16.91 7.73 -4.15
CA LEU A 185 15.62 7.57 -3.46
C LEU A 185 15.78 7.98 -1.99
N ARG A 186 15.69 9.29 -1.72
CA ARG A 186 15.98 9.87 -0.40
C ARG A 186 14.76 10.08 0.50
N CYS A 187 13.56 10.15 -0.06
CA CYS A 187 12.35 10.25 0.74
C CYS A 187 12.15 8.98 1.60
N PRO A 188 11.35 9.04 2.68
CA PRO A 188 10.86 7.85 3.38
C PRO A 188 10.25 6.82 2.41
N VAL A 189 10.56 5.54 2.60
CA VAL A 189 10.10 4.43 1.75
C VAL A 189 9.53 3.30 2.60
N LEU A 190 8.29 2.92 2.31
CA LEU A 190 7.67 1.71 2.83
C LEU A 190 7.48 0.72 1.69
N LEU A 191 8.18 -0.41 1.76
CA LEU A 191 8.00 -1.53 0.84
C LEU A 191 6.97 -2.51 1.41
N ILE A 192 6.02 -2.96 0.60
CA ILE A 192 5.04 -3.97 1.01
C ILE A 192 5.10 -5.15 0.05
N THR A 193 5.15 -6.38 0.58
CA THR A 193 5.06 -7.60 -0.23
C THR A 193 4.29 -8.71 0.47
N GLY A 194 3.69 -9.60 -0.31
CA GLY A 194 3.11 -10.83 0.19
C GLY A 194 4.15 -11.95 0.29
N SER A 195 4.01 -12.86 1.25
CA SER A 195 4.91 -14.02 1.42
C SER A 195 4.85 -15.00 0.25
N LEU A 196 3.67 -15.11 -0.38
CA LEU A 196 3.38 -15.94 -1.57
C LEU A 196 3.52 -15.15 -2.89
N GLY A 197 3.90 -13.87 -2.82
CA GLY A 197 4.02 -13.00 -3.98
C GLY A 197 5.22 -13.35 -4.87
N ALA A 198 5.00 -13.43 -6.18
CA ALA A 198 6.05 -13.72 -7.17
C ALA A 198 7.22 -12.71 -7.14
N HIS A 199 6.97 -11.49 -6.65
CA HIS A 199 7.96 -10.42 -6.59
C HIS A 199 8.82 -10.40 -5.33
N LYS A 200 8.52 -11.23 -4.31
CA LYS A 200 9.18 -11.20 -3.00
C LYS A 200 10.72 -11.18 -3.07
N PRO A 201 11.41 -12.05 -3.82
CA PRO A 201 12.87 -12.01 -3.90
C PRO A 201 13.41 -10.71 -4.49
N SER A 202 12.67 -10.11 -5.43
CA SER A 202 13.06 -8.84 -6.05
C SER A 202 12.84 -7.66 -5.12
N VAL A 203 11.76 -7.67 -4.32
CA VAL A 203 11.49 -6.65 -3.29
C VAL A 203 12.57 -6.71 -2.21
N GLN A 204 12.93 -7.90 -1.73
CA GLN A 204 13.99 -8.08 -0.73
C GLN A 204 15.35 -7.59 -1.22
N ARG A 205 15.71 -7.86 -2.49
CA ARG A 205 16.93 -7.30 -3.09
C ARG A 205 16.90 -5.77 -3.13
N PHE A 206 15.76 -5.18 -3.50
CA PHE A 206 15.62 -3.74 -3.56
C PHE A 206 15.70 -3.10 -2.15
N TYR A 207 15.07 -3.70 -1.16
CA TYR A 207 15.18 -3.31 0.25
C TYR A 207 16.63 -3.34 0.75
N ASN A 208 17.35 -4.43 0.51
CA ASN A 208 18.75 -4.56 0.93
C ASN A 208 19.65 -3.51 0.26
N ALA A 209 19.39 -3.16 -1.01
CA ALA A 209 20.10 -2.09 -1.69
C ALA A 209 19.80 -0.71 -1.08
N LEU A 210 18.54 -0.44 -0.70
CA LEU A 210 18.15 0.77 0.04
C LEU A 210 18.89 0.87 1.37
N LEU A 211 18.87 -0.20 2.18
CA LEU A 211 19.61 -0.24 3.45
C LEU A 211 21.11 0.00 3.25
N GLN A 212 21.70 -0.63 2.24
CA GLN A 212 23.12 -0.47 1.94
C GLN A 212 23.46 0.96 1.51
N SER A 213 22.59 1.63 0.73
CA SER A 213 22.76 3.03 0.35
C SER A 213 22.67 4.01 1.51
N ALA A 214 21.86 3.68 2.52
CA ALA A 214 21.67 4.51 3.70
C ALA A 214 22.61 4.11 4.85
N ARG A 215 23.53 3.15 4.67
CA ARG A 215 24.36 2.60 5.75
C ARG A 215 25.14 3.65 6.56
N THR A 216 25.53 4.75 5.91
CA THR A 216 26.27 5.87 6.53
C THR A 216 25.37 7.01 7.03
N ASP A 217 24.05 6.88 6.85
CA ASP A 217 23.04 7.89 7.20
C ASP A 217 22.00 7.27 8.16
N PRO A 218 22.23 7.39 9.48
CA PRO A 218 21.33 6.83 10.49
C PRO A 218 19.91 7.38 10.46
N ASP A 219 19.72 8.62 9.97
CA ASP A 219 18.40 9.23 9.91
C ASP A 219 17.61 8.69 8.72
N ARG A 220 18.26 8.57 7.55
CA ARG A 220 17.64 7.92 6.39
C ARG A 220 17.29 6.46 6.65
N LEU A 221 18.11 5.71 7.39
CA LEU A 221 17.85 4.31 7.74
C LEU A 221 16.52 4.10 8.48
N LYS A 222 16.15 5.03 9.37
CA LYS A 222 14.90 4.94 10.15
C LYS A 222 13.64 5.04 9.30
N HIS A 223 13.78 5.56 8.07
CA HIS A 223 12.68 5.83 7.17
C HIS A 223 12.58 4.81 6.02
N ILE A 224 13.33 3.71 6.09
CA ILE A 224 13.29 2.61 5.12
C ILE A 224 12.69 1.37 5.79
N GLU A 225 11.47 1.02 5.41
CA GLU A 225 10.72 -0.07 6.02
C GLU A 225 10.31 -1.14 4.99
N LEU A 226 10.22 -2.39 5.45
CA LEU A 226 9.68 -3.51 4.67
C LEU A 226 8.64 -4.26 5.50
N VAL A 227 7.42 -4.32 4.99
CA VAL A 227 6.33 -5.13 5.53
C VAL A 227 6.09 -6.33 4.63
N GLN A 228 6.29 -7.53 5.18
CA GLN A 228 5.91 -8.78 4.53
C GLN A 228 4.62 -9.30 5.17
N LEU A 229 3.56 -9.46 4.37
CA LEU A 229 2.30 -10.05 4.81
C LEU A 229 2.30 -11.55 4.56
N ASP A 230 2.06 -12.33 5.61
CA ASP A 230 2.04 -13.79 5.53
C ASP A 230 0.79 -14.32 4.83
N ASP A 231 0.93 -15.51 4.23
CA ASP A 231 -0.05 -16.26 3.45
C ASP A 231 -0.83 -15.49 2.37
N VAL A 232 -0.22 -14.45 1.81
CA VAL A 232 -0.86 -13.60 0.79
C VAL A 232 0.05 -13.43 -0.42
N GLY A 233 -0.52 -13.57 -1.61
CA GLY A 233 0.12 -13.22 -2.89
C GLY A 233 -0.11 -11.75 -3.25
N ASN A 234 -1.37 -11.43 -3.60
CA ASN A 234 -1.83 -10.06 -3.82
C ASN A 234 -2.28 -9.43 -2.50
N VAL A 235 -1.51 -8.48 -1.98
CA VAL A 235 -1.76 -7.83 -0.69
C VAL A 235 -2.98 -6.91 -0.68
N LEU A 236 -3.32 -6.28 -1.81
CA LEU A 236 -4.47 -5.39 -1.92
C LEU A 236 -5.80 -6.14 -1.87
N ARG A 237 -5.81 -7.43 -2.21
CA ARG A 237 -7.00 -8.29 -2.12
C ARG A 237 -6.99 -9.24 -0.93
N GLY A 238 -5.86 -9.88 -0.65
CA GLY A 238 -5.77 -10.88 0.40
C GLY A 238 -5.64 -10.30 1.80
N ALA A 239 -5.20 -9.05 1.94
CA ALA A 239 -5.09 -8.39 3.23
C ALA A 239 -5.24 -6.85 3.13
N PRO A 240 -6.34 -6.34 2.54
CA PRO A 240 -6.55 -4.92 2.34
C PRO A 240 -6.49 -4.13 3.65
N ASP A 241 -7.08 -4.65 4.73
CA ASP A 241 -7.05 -3.99 6.05
C ASP A 241 -5.63 -3.78 6.57
N LYS A 242 -4.75 -4.77 6.36
CA LYS A 242 -3.34 -4.67 6.78
C LYS A 242 -2.61 -3.63 5.93
N VAL A 243 -2.88 -3.55 4.63
CA VAL A 243 -2.29 -2.53 3.75
C VAL A 243 -2.80 -1.13 4.12
N ALA A 244 -4.10 -0.99 4.41
CA ALA A 244 -4.70 0.26 4.87
C ALA A 244 -4.07 0.73 6.19
N ASP A 245 -3.91 -0.18 7.16
CA ASP A 245 -3.21 0.10 8.43
C ASP A 245 -1.77 0.59 8.16
N CYS A 246 -1.01 -0.11 7.30
CA CYS A 246 0.37 0.28 6.96
C CYS A 246 0.44 1.67 6.31
N LEU A 247 -0.46 1.94 5.36
CA LEU A 247 -0.51 3.23 4.69
C LEU A 247 -0.89 4.36 5.66
N GLN A 248 -1.85 4.12 6.55
CA GLN A 248 -2.23 5.07 7.59
C GLN A 248 -1.04 5.38 8.50
N TYR A 249 -0.33 4.36 9.02
CA TYR A 249 0.84 4.57 9.87
C TYR A 249 1.95 5.32 9.16
N PHE A 250 2.21 5.00 7.89
CA PHE A 250 3.20 5.69 7.10
C PHE A 250 2.88 7.18 6.96
N ILE A 251 1.65 7.53 6.58
CA ILE A 251 1.20 8.92 6.43
C ILE A 251 1.26 9.66 7.77
N GLN A 252 0.87 9.01 8.88
CA GLN A 252 0.99 9.57 10.22
C GLN A 252 2.45 9.79 10.64
N GLY A 253 3.36 8.87 10.27
CA GLY A 253 4.79 9.01 10.47
C GLY A 253 5.42 10.19 9.72
N LEU A 254 4.81 10.62 8.60
CA LEU A 254 5.17 11.85 7.89
C LEU A 254 4.61 13.12 8.56
N GLY A 255 3.88 13.01 9.68
CA GLY A 255 3.22 14.12 10.35
C GLY A 255 1.92 14.58 9.66
N LEU A 256 1.39 13.78 8.73
CA LEU A 256 0.15 14.06 8.02
C LEU A 256 -1.02 13.28 8.63
N ALA A 257 -2.25 13.66 8.27
CA ALA A 257 -3.48 12.96 8.67
C ALA A 257 -3.62 12.73 10.21
N SER A 258 -3.12 13.68 11.00
CA SER A 258 -3.27 13.68 12.46
C SER A 258 -4.75 13.60 12.86
N GLY A 259 -5.08 12.64 13.73
CA GLY A 259 -6.45 12.44 14.25
C GLY A 259 -7.23 11.27 13.63
N ILE A 260 -6.67 10.53 12.67
CA ILE A 260 -7.24 9.23 12.27
C ILE A 260 -6.99 8.21 13.40
N VAL A 261 -8.05 7.55 13.87
CA VAL A 261 -7.99 6.59 14.99
C VAL A 261 -7.81 5.18 14.44
N ASN A 262 -6.80 4.46 14.92
CA ASN A 262 -6.59 3.06 14.52
C ASN A 262 -7.83 2.21 14.80
N ARG A 263 -8.33 1.52 13.76
CA ARG A 263 -9.43 0.56 13.90
C ARG A 263 -9.14 -0.51 14.96
N ARG A 264 -7.90 -0.98 15.06
CA ARG A 264 -7.48 -1.97 16.08
C ARG A 264 -7.48 -1.45 17.52
N MET A 265 -7.27 -0.14 17.73
CA MET A 265 -7.40 0.46 19.07
C MET A 265 -8.84 0.85 19.39
N SER A 266 -9.70 0.96 18.37
CA SER A 266 -11.10 1.31 18.55
C SER A 266 -11.97 0.15 19.02
N SER A 267 -11.57 -1.11 18.78
CA SER A 267 -12.30 -2.30 19.25
C SER A 267 -12.11 -2.57 20.76
N THR A 268 -11.03 -2.06 21.35
CA THR A 268 -10.77 -2.15 22.80
C THR A 268 -11.38 -1.00 23.61
N VAL A 269 -11.90 0.06 22.96
CA VAL A 269 -12.48 1.22 23.65
C VAL A 269 -13.93 1.44 23.22
N ARG A 270 -14.87 1.11 24.13
CA ARG A 270 -16.31 1.26 23.93
C ARG A 270 -16.66 2.69 23.48
N PRO A 271 -17.60 2.89 22.53
CA PRO A 271 -17.93 4.22 21.96
C PRO A 271 -18.45 5.26 22.97
N PHE A 272 -18.92 4.83 24.15
CA PHE A 272 -19.63 5.67 25.11
C PHE A 272 -18.76 6.66 25.93
N LEU A 273 -17.43 6.66 25.79
CA LEU A 273 -16.55 7.54 26.59
C LEU A 273 -15.90 8.69 25.80
N ARG A 274 -16.25 8.90 24.53
CA ARG A 274 -15.53 9.83 23.61
C ARG A 274 -15.92 11.32 23.72
N GLY A 275 -16.36 11.80 24.88
CA GLY A 275 -16.84 13.17 25.03
C GLY A 275 -15.92 14.16 25.75
N ARG A 276 -14.89 13.70 26.48
CA ARG A 276 -14.08 14.60 27.31
C ARG A 276 -12.60 14.28 27.19
N SER A 277 -11.81 15.28 26.82
CA SER A 277 -10.38 15.30 27.15
C SER A 277 -10.30 15.30 28.67
N LEU A 278 -9.85 14.19 29.24
CA LEU A 278 -9.68 14.07 30.68
C LEU A 278 -8.54 15.01 31.12
N SER A 279 -8.70 15.71 32.25
CA SER A 279 -7.62 16.53 32.80
C SER A 279 -6.46 15.63 33.23
N MET A 280 -5.26 16.21 33.42
CA MET A 280 -4.11 15.47 33.90
C MET A 280 -4.40 14.78 35.25
N GLU A 281 -5.21 15.39 36.11
CA GLU A 281 -5.63 14.80 37.38
C GLU A 281 -6.59 13.62 37.22
N GLU A 282 -7.35 13.55 36.11
CA GLU A 282 -8.28 12.46 35.83
C GLU A 282 -7.57 11.22 35.27
N TYR A 283 -6.39 11.39 34.65
CA TYR A 283 -5.54 10.27 34.24
C TYR A 283 -4.83 9.58 35.41
N ASP A 284 -4.50 10.35 36.45
CA ASP A 284 -3.79 9.85 37.63
C ASP A 284 -4.70 9.09 38.62
N GLN A 285 -6.01 8.99 38.34
CA GLN A 285 -6.92 8.22 39.18
C GLN A 285 -6.83 6.72 38.87
N PRO A 286 -6.64 5.86 39.89
CA PRO A 286 -6.59 4.41 39.70
C PRO A 286 -7.94 3.89 39.21
N LYS A 287 -7.94 3.21 38.06
CA LYS A 287 -9.14 2.63 37.46
C LYS A 287 -9.52 1.33 38.17
N GLY A 288 -10.76 1.23 38.64
CA GLY A 288 -11.33 0.00 39.20
C GLY A 288 -11.82 0.07 40.66
N VAL A 289 -11.84 1.24 41.30
CA VAL A 289 -12.43 1.42 42.63
C VAL A 289 -13.53 2.48 42.52
N SER A 290 -14.79 2.06 42.61
CA SER A 290 -16.00 2.88 42.42
C SER A 290 -16.27 3.88 43.56
N SER A 291 -15.47 3.89 44.62
CA SER A 291 -15.65 4.79 45.76
C SER A 291 -14.35 5.12 46.49
N CYS A 292 -13.49 5.92 45.86
CA CYS A 292 -12.43 6.63 46.57
C CYS A 292 -12.96 8.01 47.00
N VAL A 293 -13.35 8.16 48.27
CA VAL A 293 -13.67 9.48 48.84
C VAL A 293 -12.36 10.20 49.11
N PHE A 294 -12.11 11.30 48.39
CA PHE A 294 -10.94 12.14 48.62
C PHE A 294 -11.24 13.13 49.76
N ASP A 295 -10.68 12.85 50.94
CA ASP A 295 -10.76 13.76 52.09
C ASP A 295 -9.59 14.75 52.02
N LYS A 296 -9.88 16.03 51.80
CA LYS A 296 -8.88 17.11 51.66
C LYS A 296 -8.02 17.30 52.92
N ASN A 297 -8.39 16.70 54.06
CA ASN A 297 -7.66 16.82 55.31
C ASN A 297 -6.79 15.61 55.67
N ARG A 298 -6.68 14.59 54.80
CA ARG A 298 -5.85 13.40 55.06
C ARG A 298 -4.76 13.21 53.99
N LYS A 299 -3.58 12.77 54.42
CA LYS A 299 -2.42 12.54 53.54
C LYS A 299 -2.55 11.31 52.61
N TYR A 300 -3.50 10.40 52.86
CA TYR A 300 -3.72 9.21 52.02
C TYR A 300 -5.22 8.82 51.98
N SER A 301 -5.70 8.41 50.79
CA SER A 301 -7.05 7.89 50.57
C SER A 301 -7.19 6.44 51.01
N THR A 302 -8.35 6.09 51.55
CA THR A 302 -8.72 4.71 51.91
C THR A 302 -9.73 4.15 50.89
N ALA A 303 -9.45 2.96 50.36
CA ALA A 303 -10.37 2.22 49.51
C ALA A 303 -11.21 1.26 50.36
N VAL A 304 -12.51 1.18 50.09
CA VAL A 304 -13.40 0.15 50.64
C VAL A 304 -13.62 -0.91 49.56
N PRO A 305 -13.45 -2.22 49.84
CA PRO A 305 -13.72 -3.27 48.87
C PRO A 305 -15.22 -3.36 48.55
N GLU A 306 -15.57 -3.62 47.29
CA GLU A 306 -16.95 -3.88 46.89
C GLU A 306 -17.41 -5.27 47.34
N GLY A 307 -18.49 -5.30 48.13
CA GLY A 307 -19.31 -6.49 48.38
C GLY A 307 -19.13 -7.08 49.78
N ASP A 308 -20.00 -6.69 50.71
CA ASP A 308 -20.83 -7.63 51.49
C ASP A 308 -21.89 -6.87 52.31
N GLU A 309 -23.14 -7.18 51.96
CA GLU A 309 -24.38 -7.19 52.74
C GLU A 309 -24.74 -6.02 53.71
N LEU A 310 -25.87 -5.40 53.36
CA LEU A 310 -26.80 -4.76 54.29
C LEU A 310 -27.21 -5.78 55.37
N GLU A 311 -26.85 -5.55 56.63
CA GLU A 311 -27.74 -5.80 57.77
C GLU A 311 -27.18 -5.21 59.09
N GLU A 312 -28.11 -4.73 59.93
CA GLU A 312 -27.98 -4.49 61.38
C GLU A 312 -27.09 -3.30 61.87
N TYR A 313 -27.52 -2.37 62.73
CA TYR A 313 -28.66 -2.27 63.63
C TYR A 313 -29.08 -0.80 63.79
N ARG A 314 -30.39 -0.57 63.77
CA ARG A 314 -31.06 0.53 64.47
C ARG A 314 -30.95 0.29 65.98
N ALA A 315 -30.27 1.17 66.72
CA ALA A 315 -30.63 1.64 68.06
C ALA A 315 -29.57 2.64 68.54
#